data_AF-A0A928A4Q2-F1
#
_entry.id   AF-A0A928A4Q2-F1
#
_cell.length_a   1.000
_cell.length_b   1.000
_cell.length_c   1.000
_cell.angle_alpha   90.00
_cell.angle_beta   90.00
_cell.angle_gamma   90.00
#
_symmetry.space_group_name_H-M   'P 1'
#
loop_
_entity.id
_entity.type
_entity.pdbx_description
1 polymer ?
#
loop_
_entity_poly.entity_id
_entity_poly.type
_entity_poly.pdbx_seq_one_letter_code
_entity_poly.pdbx_strand_id
1 'polypeptide(L)'
;MNPFIINYYHLFSKDENVFRNAIKLKWNWMFKRLFFPVTFECTIENGKEMYYDLYALMDQTVLFKKADFPLELFDSLEQKEKFDNEFNEYFRYAYCYEKIPNNLKDTFFVEMDFRNVDVDIYKQLVGNFYPCIDKKEDLDLWYEEKNDVDLLKYPMYGEFRKWVFILSKDKVPYDRYYLPIIKKIYFRKDLDSDKIEAIQEIAKCLEVETEEI
;
A
#
# COMPACT_ATOMS: atom_id res chain seq x y z
N MET A 1 6.55 19.02 15.90
CA MET A 1 7.69 18.40 15.19
C MET A 1 7.08 17.58 14.07
N ASN A 2 7.52 17.72 12.80
CA ASN A 2 6.88 17.01 11.68
C ASN A 2 7.22 15.50 11.80
N PRO A 3 6.30 14.63 12.24
CA PRO A 3 6.61 13.29 12.75
C PRO A 3 7.04 12.31 11.65
N PHE A 4 6.73 12.60 10.38
CA PHE A 4 7.08 11.79 9.21
C PHE A 4 8.58 11.57 9.00
N ILE A 5 9.43 12.26 9.78
CA ILE A 5 10.89 12.27 9.69
C ILE A 5 11.54 11.89 11.04
N ILE A 6 10.81 11.29 11.98
CA ILE A 6 11.48 10.29 12.84
C ILE A 6 11.64 9.06 11.95
N ASN A 7 12.59 9.20 11.03
CA ASN A 7 13.13 8.15 10.18
C ASN A 7 13.29 6.90 11.06
N TYR A 8 12.75 5.78 10.61
CA TYR A 8 13.42 4.50 10.33
C TYR A 8 14.60 4.04 11.23
N TYR A 9 15.44 4.95 11.73
CA TYR A 9 16.59 4.80 12.61
C TYR A 9 16.33 3.97 13.88
N HIS A 10 15.08 3.90 14.37
CA HIS A 10 14.73 3.14 15.56
C HIS A 10 13.90 1.87 15.29
N LEU A 11 13.44 1.63 14.05
CA LEU A 11 12.53 0.52 13.74
C LEU A 11 13.25 -0.82 13.52
N PHE A 12 14.52 -0.82 13.08
CA PHE A 12 15.13 -2.04 12.51
C PHE A 12 16.16 -2.75 13.38
N SER A 13 16.80 -2.07 14.34
CA SER A 13 17.72 -2.61 15.37
C SER A 13 18.74 -1.53 15.77
N LYS A 14 19.37 -1.69 16.94
CA LYS A 14 20.59 -0.95 17.33
C LYS A 14 21.85 -1.46 16.60
N ASP A 15 21.74 -2.53 15.81
CA ASP A 15 22.83 -3.12 15.00
C ASP A 15 23.08 -2.31 13.71
N GLU A 16 24.31 -1.83 13.56
CA GLU A 16 24.74 -0.97 12.45
C GLU A 16 24.70 -1.67 11.07
N ASN A 17 24.91 -2.99 11.01
CA ASN A 17 24.86 -3.74 9.76
C ASN A 17 23.43 -3.93 9.27
N VAL A 18 22.52 -4.25 10.19
CA VAL A 18 21.08 -4.34 9.90
C VAL A 18 20.58 -2.97 9.41
N PHE A 19 20.99 -1.91 10.11
CA PHE A 19 20.72 -0.52 9.74
C PHE A 19 21.18 -0.18 8.30
N ARG A 20 22.45 -0.46 7.96
CA ARG A 20 23.00 -0.15 6.63
C ARG A 20 22.28 -0.92 5.52
N ASN A 21 21.89 -2.17 5.78
CA ASN A 21 21.15 -2.98 4.81
C ASN A 21 19.73 -2.45 4.57
N ALA A 22 19.04 -2.02 5.64
CA ALA A 22 17.71 -1.45 5.54
C ALA A 22 17.70 -0.13 4.73
N ILE A 23 18.72 0.74 4.93
CA ILE A 23 18.90 1.95 4.11
C ILE A 23 19.11 1.60 2.63
N LYS A 24 19.95 0.61 2.32
CA LYS A 24 20.18 0.20 0.92
C LYS A 24 18.92 -0.32 0.25
N LEU A 25 18.11 -1.11 0.95
CA LEU A 25 16.81 -1.58 0.44
C LEU A 25 15.86 -0.41 0.17
N LYS A 26 15.79 0.54 1.10
CA LYS A 26 14.99 1.77 0.99
C LYS A 26 15.51 2.76 -0.03
N TRP A 27 16.75 2.64 -0.50
CA TRP A 27 17.25 3.44 -1.62
C TRP A 27 16.89 2.80 -2.96
N ASN A 28 16.97 1.47 -3.05
CA ASN A 28 16.79 0.75 -4.30
C ASN A 28 15.33 0.49 -4.69
N TRP A 29 14.36 0.78 -3.83
CA TRP A 29 12.96 0.46 -4.08
C TRP A 29 12.38 1.08 -5.34
N MET A 30 12.79 2.31 -5.69
CA MET A 30 12.29 3.01 -6.88
C MET A 30 12.69 2.34 -8.20
N PHE A 31 13.67 1.43 -8.15
CA PHE A 31 14.08 0.62 -9.30
C PHE A 31 13.37 -0.74 -9.36
N LYS A 32 12.54 -1.07 -8.36
CA LYS A 32 11.74 -2.29 -8.37
C LYS A 32 10.50 -2.07 -9.24
N ARG A 33 10.04 -3.15 -9.87
CA ARG A 33 8.69 -3.21 -10.44
C ARG A 33 7.73 -3.44 -9.30
N LEU A 34 6.84 -2.48 -9.06
CA LEU A 34 5.85 -2.54 -8.00
C LEU A 34 4.46 -2.59 -8.60
N PHE A 35 3.69 -3.56 -8.16
CA PHE A 35 2.35 -3.86 -8.65
C PHE A 35 1.33 -3.52 -7.56
N PHE A 36 0.45 -2.56 -7.85
CA PHE A 36 -0.66 -2.20 -6.98
C PHE A 36 -1.89 -3.04 -7.34
N PRO A 37 -2.52 -3.72 -6.37
CA PRO A 37 -3.77 -4.43 -6.63
C PRO A 37 -4.92 -3.42 -6.81
N VAL A 38 -5.81 -3.72 -7.75
CA VAL A 38 -7.05 -2.98 -8.00
C VAL A 38 -8.18 -3.99 -8.08
N THR A 39 -9.23 -3.80 -7.27
CA THR A 39 -10.39 -4.70 -7.22
C THR A 39 -11.61 -4.09 -7.91
N PHE A 40 -12.55 -4.95 -8.29
CA PHE A 40 -13.89 -4.56 -8.74
C PHE A 40 -14.90 -4.49 -7.58
N GLU A 41 -14.43 -4.42 -6.34
CA GLU A 41 -15.33 -4.30 -5.19
C GLU A 41 -16.09 -2.98 -5.26
N CYS A 42 -17.41 -3.06 -5.05
CA CYS A 42 -18.26 -1.89 -4.94
C CYS A 42 -18.87 -1.78 -3.55
N THR A 43 -19.07 -0.55 -3.11
CA THR A 43 -19.96 -0.24 -2.00
C THR A 43 -21.21 0.45 -2.53
N ILE A 44 -22.34 0.23 -1.87
CA ILE A 44 -23.58 0.93 -2.20
C ILE A 44 -23.71 2.14 -1.27
N GLU A 45 -23.59 3.34 -1.81
CA GLU A 45 -23.75 4.60 -1.09
C GLU A 45 -24.92 5.39 -1.67
N ASN A 46 -25.92 5.71 -0.84
CA ASN A 46 -27.12 6.45 -1.26
C ASN A 46 -27.80 5.82 -2.50
N GLY A 47 -27.80 4.49 -2.60
CA GLY A 47 -28.39 3.74 -3.71
C GLY A 47 -27.56 3.74 -5.00
N LYS A 48 -26.30 4.19 -4.97
CA LYS A 48 -25.37 4.14 -6.09
C LYS A 48 -24.20 3.22 -5.78
N GLU A 49 -23.78 2.45 -6.77
CA GLU A 49 -22.55 1.66 -6.69
C GLU A 49 -21.33 2.58 -6.81
N MET A 50 -20.39 2.41 -5.89
CA MET A 50 -19.15 3.18 -5.80
C MET A 50 -17.96 2.23 -5.93
N TYR A 51 -17.20 2.39 -7.01
CA TYR A 51 -16.00 1.59 -7.31
C TYR A 51 -14.74 2.40 -7.01
N TYR A 52 -14.37 2.53 -5.73
CA TYR A 52 -13.29 3.45 -5.32
C TYR A 52 -11.94 3.16 -5.96
N ASP A 53 -11.57 1.88 -6.07
CA ASP A 53 -10.31 1.44 -6.68
C ASP A 53 -10.26 1.86 -8.16
N LEU A 54 -11.35 1.66 -8.90
CA LEU A 54 -11.45 2.06 -10.31
C LEU A 54 -11.46 3.59 -10.47
N TYR A 55 -12.18 4.31 -9.61
CA TYR A 55 -12.20 5.77 -9.63
C TYR A 55 -10.82 6.36 -9.31
N ALA A 56 -10.13 5.80 -8.32
CA ALA A 56 -8.78 6.22 -7.99
C ALA A 56 -7.83 6.03 -9.18
N LEU A 57 -7.91 4.86 -9.83
CA LEU A 57 -7.11 4.54 -11.02
C LEU A 57 -7.36 5.51 -12.18
N MET A 58 -8.62 5.82 -12.48
CA MET A 58 -9.00 6.78 -13.54
C MET A 58 -8.49 8.19 -13.27
N ASP A 59 -8.42 8.59 -12.00
CA ASP A 59 -7.84 9.87 -11.56
C ASP A 59 -6.30 9.83 -11.48
N GLN A 60 -5.67 8.73 -11.89
CA GLN A 60 -4.22 8.50 -11.75
C GLN A 60 -3.74 8.63 -10.30
N THR A 61 -4.55 8.13 -9.37
CA THR A 61 -4.28 8.10 -7.93
C THR A 61 -4.21 6.66 -7.43
N VAL A 62 -3.53 6.45 -6.31
CA VAL A 62 -3.56 5.21 -5.55
C VAL A 62 -4.55 5.35 -4.41
N LEU A 63 -5.43 4.36 -4.24
CA LEU A 63 -6.28 4.27 -3.07
C LEU A 63 -5.46 3.77 -1.87
N PHE A 64 -5.48 4.54 -0.79
CA PHE A 64 -4.95 4.16 0.50
C PHE A 64 -6.09 3.71 1.40
N LYS A 65 -5.93 2.61 2.13
CA LYS A 65 -6.99 1.99 2.92
C LYS A 65 -6.88 2.39 4.39
N LYS A 66 -8.03 2.31 5.06
CA LYS A 66 -8.10 2.32 6.53
C LYS A 66 -7.51 1.02 7.09
N ALA A 67 -6.98 1.09 8.30
CA ALA A 67 -6.67 -0.05 9.13
C ALA A 67 -7.93 -0.89 9.36
N ASP A 68 -7.80 -2.16 8.98
CA ASP A 68 -8.65 -3.27 9.38
C ASP A 68 -7.74 -4.50 9.41
N PHE A 69 -6.85 -4.53 10.39
CA PHE A 69 -5.82 -5.55 10.45
C PHE A 69 -6.39 -6.90 10.91
N PRO A 70 -5.76 -8.03 10.60
CA PRO A 70 -6.25 -9.32 11.08
C PRO A 70 -6.20 -9.43 12.62
N LEU A 71 -7.23 -10.04 13.23
CA LEU A 71 -7.34 -10.16 14.70
C LEU A 71 -6.16 -10.94 15.30
N GLU A 72 -5.57 -11.88 14.56
CA GLU A 72 -4.41 -12.66 15.01
C GLU A 72 -3.17 -11.82 15.33
N LEU A 73 -3.12 -10.55 14.90
CA LEU A 73 -2.05 -9.63 15.27
C LEU A 73 -2.20 -9.05 16.68
N PHE A 74 -3.36 -9.22 17.31
CA PHE A 74 -3.70 -8.64 18.60
C PHE A 74 -4.05 -9.71 19.64
N ASP A 75 -3.91 -9.36 20.91
CA ASP A 75 -4.25 -10.26 22.02
C ASP A 75 -5.76 -10.27 22.31
N SER A 76 -6.47 -9.21 21.86
CA SER A 76 -7.92 -9.08 22.03
C SER A 76 -8.57 -8.23 20.93
N LEU A 77 -9.89 -8.39 20.77
CA LEU A 77 -10.70 -7.57 19.87
C LEU A 77 -10.69 -6.09 20.29
N GLU A 78 -10.74 -5.81 21.60
CA GLU A 78 -10.68 -4.43 22.13
C GLU A 78 -9.37 -3.74 21.75
N GLN A 79 -8.24 -4.47 21.84
CA GLN A 79 -6.93 -3.96 21.44
C GLN A 79 -6.88 -3.67 19.94
N LYS A 80 -7.41 -4.59 19.12
CA LYS A 80 -7.54 -4.39 17.67
C LYS A 80 -8.35 -3.14 17.35
N GLU A 81 -9.56 -3.02 17.90
CA GLU A 81 -10.45 -1.88 17.62
C GLU A 81 -9.82 -0.55 18.06
N LYS A 82 -9.19 -0.54 19.24
CA LYS A 82 -8.44 0.62 19.72
C LYS A 82 -7.31 0.99 18.77
N PHE A 83 -6.54 0.01 18.32
CA PHE A 83 -5.45 0.20 17.38
C PHE A 83 -5.94 0.73 16.03
N ASP A 84 -6.93 0.06 15.43
CA ASP A 84 -7.48 0.45 14.13
C ASP A 84 -8.01 1.88 14.19
N ASN A 85 -8.69 2.26 15.28
CA ASN A 85 -9.17 3.63 15.48
C ASN A 85 -8.01 4.63 15.59
N GLU A 86 -7.03 4.38 16.48
CA GLU A 86 -5.85 5.24 16.65
C GLU A 86 -5.08 5.39 15.34
N PHE A 87 -4.80 4.29 14.63
CA PHE A 87 -4.14 4.35 13.32
C PHE A 87 -4.96 5.14 12.31
N ASN A 88 -6.28 4.92 12.23
CA ASN A 88 -7.17 5.59 11.28
C ASN A 88 -7.41 7.07 11.57
N GLU A 89 -7.08 7.55 12.77
CA GLU A 89 -7.05 8.97 13.07
C GLU A 89 -5.93 9.68 12.30
N TYR A 90 -4.75 9.07 12.24
CA TYR A 90 -3.52 9.72 11.74
C TYR A 90 -3.08 9.26 10.35
N PHE A 91 -3.29 7.99 10.01
CA PHE A 91 -2.62 7.34 8.89
C PHE A 91 -3.57 6.57 7.97
N ARG A 92 -3.07 6.30 6.77
CA ARG A 92 -3.60 5.33 5.82
C ARG A 92 -2.44 4.56 5.22
N TYR A 93 -2.73 3.39 4.64
CA TYR A 93 -1.70 2.59 3.99
C TYR A 93 -2.14 2.04 2.64
N ALA A 94 -1.18 1.78 1.75
CA ALA A 94 -1.41 1.11 0.48
C ALA A 94 -0.37 -0.01 0.32
N TYR A 95 -0.85 -1.21 0.02
CA TYR A 95 0.02 -2.35 -0.26
C TYR A 95 0.36 -2.44 -1.75
N CYS A 96 1.58 -2.88 -2.03
CA CYS A 96 2.01 -3.25 -3.37
C CYS A 96 2.92 -4.48 -3.32
N TYR A 97 3.15 -5.09 -4.48
CA TYR A 97 3.88 -6.33 -4.59
C TYR A 97 5.07 -6.18 -5.53
N GLU A 98 6.20 -6.84 -5.20
CA GLU A 98 7.31 -7.00 -6.16
C GLU A 98 6.99 -8.02 -7.26
N LYS A 99 6.09 -8.95 -6.98
CA LYS A 99 5.65 -10.00 -7.88
C LYS A 99 4.15 -10.18 -7.73
N ILE A 100 3.44 -10.25 -8.84
CA ILE A 100 1.99 -10.44 -8.84
C ILE A 100 1.63 -11.76 -8.14
N PRO A 101 0.80 -11.72 -7.08
CA PRO A 101 0.34 -12.92 -6.40
C PRO A 101 -0.73 -13.66 -7.21
N ASN A 102 -0.67 -14.99 -7.21
CA ASN A 102 -1.59 -15.82 -7.99
C ASN A 102 -2.95 -16.05 -7.30
N ASN A 103 -3.05 -15.80 -6.00
CA ASN A 103 -4.20 -16.17 -5.16
C ASN A 103 -5.26 -15.06 -4.98
N LEU A 104 -5.00 -13.82 -5.42
CA LEU A 104 -5.97 -12.73 -5.26
C LEU A 104 -7.06 -12.81 -6.34
N LYS A 105 -8.27 -13.24 -5.97
CA LYS A 105 -9.42 -13.29 -6.89
C LYS A 105 -9.92 -11.89 -7.24
N ASP A 106 -10.59 -11.76 -8.39
CA ASP A 106 -11.26 -10.52 -8.81
C ASP A 106 -10.41 -9.24 -8.73
N THR A 107 -9.10 -9.41 -8.89
CA THR A 107 -8.09 -8.37 -8.75
C THR A 107 -7.26 -8.33 -10.03
N PHE A 108 -7.00 -7.14 -10.53
CA PHE A 108 -5.98 -6.89 -11.53
C PHE A 108 -4.90 -5.99 -10.92
N PHE A 109 -3.78 -5.81 -11.61
CA PHE A 109 -2.61 -5.16 -11.04
C PHE A 109 -2.11 -4.04 -11.93
N VAL A 110 -1.65 -2.96 -11.32
CA VAL A 110 -1.12 -1.80 -12.02
C VAL A 110 0.37 -1.68 -11.70
N GLU A 111 1.22 -1.76 -12.73
CA GLU A 111 2.65 -1.48 -12.61
C GLU A 111 2.88 0.03 -12.59
N MET A 112 3.64 0.51 -11.62
CA MET A 112 4.06 1.90 -11.52
C MET A 112 5.55 2.07 -11.81
N ASP A 113 5.89 3.10 -12.59
CA ASP A 113 7.27 3.45 -12.93
C ASP A 113 7.79 4.60 -12.04
N PHE A 114 8.24 4.23 -10.84
CA PHE A 114 8.79 5.19 -9.87
C PHE A 114 10.07 5.89 -10.33
N ARG A 115 10.67 5.54 -11.48
CA ARG A 115 11.81 6.27 -12.04
C ARG A 115 11.40 7.64 -12.61
N ASN A 116 10.12 7.80 -12.94
CA ASN A 116 9.54 9.03 -13.49
C ASN A 116 8.78 9.86 -12.45
N VAL A 117 8.90 9.51 -11.17
CA VAL A 117 8.18 10.21 -10.10
C VAL A 117 8.77 11.60 -9.86
N ASP A 118 7.91 12.58 -9.60
CA ASP A 118 8.34 13.92 -9.21
C ASP A 118 9.18 13.89 -7.92
N VAL A 119 10.15 14.80 -7.81
CA VAL A 119 11.08 14.86 -6.68
C VAL A 119 10.37 15.09 -5.35
N ASP A 120 9.30 15.89 -5.31
CA ASP A 120 8.58 16.17 -4.08
C ASP A 120 7.66 15.01 -3.68
N ILE A 121 7.11 14.29 -4.65
CA ILE A 121 6.44 13.01 -4.40
C ILE A 121 7.45 11.98 -3.89
N TYR A 122 8.63 11.88 -4.52
CA TYR A 122 9.69 10.97 -4.08
C TYR A 122 10.08 11.20 -2.63
N LYS A 123 10.33 12.46 -2.24
CA LYS A 123 10.70 12.80 -0.85
C LYS A 123 9.63 12.38 0.15
N GLN A 124 8.36 12.48 -0.22
CA GLN A 124 7.24 12.04 0.62
C GLN A 124 7.17 10.52 0.69
N LEU A 125 7.29 9.83 -0.44
CA LEU A 125 7.10 8.38 -0.51
C LEU A 125 8.30 7.61 0.05
N VAL A 126 9.53 8.06 -0.20
CA VAL A 126 10.74 7.33 0.22
C VAL A 126 10.75 7.14 1.73
N GLY A 127 10.39 8.15 2.51
CA GLY A 127 10.31 8.06 3.97
C GLY A 127 9.27 7.05 4.46
N ASN A 128 8.23 6.83 3.66
CA ASN A 128 6.98 6.16 4.02
C ASN A 128 6.77 4.81 3.32
N PHE A 129 7.81 4.26 2.70
CA PHE A 129 7.80 2.97 2.04
C PHE A 129 8.55 1.92 2.85
N TYR A 130 7.91 0.78 3.09
CA TYR A 130 8.40 -0.25 4.01
C TYR A 130 8.26 -1.66 3.41
N PRO A 131 9.25 -2.54 3.59
CA PRO A 131 9.07 -3.96 3.32
C PRO A 131 8.07 -4.55 4.32
N CYS A 132 7.20 -5.44 3.87
CA CYS A 132 6.39 -6.23 4.79
C CYS A 132 7.23 -7.35 5.41
N ILE A 133 6.85 -7.72 6.63
CA ILE A 133 7.38 -8.79 7.46
C ILE A 133 6.29 -9.86 7.57
N ASP A 134 6.64 -11.10 7.27
CA ASP A 134 5.71 -12.23 7.18
C ASP A 134 5.54 -12.97 8.51
N LYS A 135 6.46 -12.78 9.46
CA LYS A 135 6.39 -13.36 10.80
C LYS A 135 6.02 -12.31 11.83
N LYS A 136 4.94 -12.58 12.57
CA LYS A 136 4.47 -11.69 13.64
C LYS A 136 5.55 -11.47 14.70
N GLU A 137 6.33 -12.49 15.02
CA GLU A 137 7.39 -12.45 16.03
C GLU A 137 8.53 -11.49 15.65
N ASP A 138 8.78 -11.33 14.34
CA ASP A 138 9.84 -10.47 13.82
C ASP A 138 9.47 -8.98 13.86
N LEU A 139 8.18 -8.65 14.09
CA LEU A 139 7.72 -7.27 14.22
C LEU A 139 8.03 -6.65 15.59
N ASP A 140 8.42 -7.46 16.59
CA ASP A 140 8.68 -7.03 17.98
C ASP A 140 7.59 -6.04 18.46
N LEU A 141 6.34 -6.53 18.45
CA LEU A 141 5.12 -5.75 18.70
C LEU A 141 4.92 -5.55 20.21
N TRP A 142 5.12 -4.32 20.70
CA TRP A 142 4.84 -3.94 22.09
C TRP A 142 3.84 -2.78 22.11
N TYR A 143 2.55 -3.09 22.21
CA TYR A 143 1.49 -2.06 22.23
C TYR A 143 1.42 -1.24 23.53
N GLU A 144 2.15 -1.63 24.56
CA GLU A 144 2.15 -0.92 25.85
C GLU A 144 2.88 0.44 25.78
N GLU A 145 3.84 0.58 24.87
CA GLU A 145 4.53 1.83 24.60
C GLU A 145 3.69 2.62 23.58
N LYS A 146 2.87 3.57 24.05
CA LYS A 146 2.00 4.44 23.22
C LYS A 146 2.81 5.39 22.31
N ASN A 147 3.59 4.87 21.38
CA ASN A 147 4.38 5.67 20.46
C ASN A 147 3.94 5.47 19.02
N ASP A 148 3.94 6.53 18.22
CA ASP A 148 3.56 6.51 16.80
C ASP A 148 4.35 5.46 16.01
N VAL A 149 5.57 5.14 16.47
CA VAL A 149 6.45 4.12 15.90
C VAL A 149 5.81 2.74 15.92
N ASP A 150 5.15 2.34 17.02
CA ASP A 150 4.53 1.03 17.12
C ASP A 150 3.26 0.94 16.28
N LEU A 151 2.52 2.06 16.14
CA LEU A 151 1.40 2.15 15.19
C LEU A 151 1.83 1.90 13.74
N LEU A 152 3.05 2.30 13.36
CA LEU A 152 3.55 2.09 12.00
C LEU A 152 4.01 0.65 11.72
N LYS A 153 4.29 -0.17 12.74
CA LYS A 153 4.80 -1.54 12.55
C LYS A 153 3.72 -2.51 12.07
N TYR A 154 2.51 -2.43 12.60
CA TYR A 154 1.42 -3.35 12.25
C TYR A 154 1.06 -3.41 10.75
N PRO A 155 0.95 -2.28 10.01
CA PRO A 155 0.77 -2.35 8.56
C PRO A 155 1.96 -2.93 7.81
N MET A 156 3.09 -3.16 8.46
CA MET A 156 4.20 -3.91 7.86
C MET A 156 3.97 -5.42 7.94
N TYR A 157 2.95 -5.92 8.64
CA TYR A 157 2.60 -7.34 8.54
C TYR A 157 2.05 -7.70 7.16
N GLY A 158 2.65 -8.68 6.50
CA GLY A 158 2.11 -9.16 5.24
C GLY A 158 2.95 -10.23 4.56
N GLU A 159 2.25 -11.16 3.92
CA GLU A 159 2.85 -12.26 3.19
C GLU A 159 3.33 -11.84 1.78
N PHE A 160 4.23 -12.63 1.18
CA PHE A 160 4.61 -12.59 -0.25
C PHE A 160 5.31 -11.32 -0.78
N ARG A 161 6.57 -11.04 -0.38
CA ARG A 161 7.40 -9.95 -0.96
C ARG A 161 6.62 -8.63 -1.17
N LYS A 162 5.76 -8.37 -0.20
CA LYS A 162 4.82 -7.28 -0.17
C LYS A 162 5.54 -6.06 0.40
N TRP A 163 5.11 -4.91 -0.03
CA TRP A 163 5.58 -3.63 0.45
C TRP A 163 4.37 -2.79 0.82
N VAL A 164 4.59 -1.84 1.73
CA VAL A 164 3.54 -0.95 2.21
C VAL A 164 4.01 0.49 2.15
N PHE A 165 3.14 1.35 1.61
CA PHE A 165 3.23 2.79 1.82
C PHE A 165 2.35 3.16 3.00
N ILE A 166 2.85 3.96 3.93
CA ILE A 166 2.07 4.46 5.08
C ILE A 166 2.17 5.99 5.08
N LEU A 167 1.07 6.67 4.77
CA LEU A 167 1.02 8.12 4.70
C LEU A 167 0.07 8.66 5.77
N SER A 168 0.29 9.89 6.20
CA SER A 168 -0.73 10.55 7.00
C SER A 168 -1.97 10.86 6.20
N LYS A 169 -3.08 10.83 6.90
CA LYS A 169 -4.41 11.16 6.39
C LYS A 169 -4.47 12.53 5.72
N ASP A 170 -3.72 13.54 6.19
CA ASP A 170 -3.70 14.87 5.57
C ASP A 170 -3.04 14.89 4.18
N LYS A 171 -2.20 13.89 3.87
CA LYS A 171 -1.54 13.74 2.56
C LYS A 171 -2.36 12.92 1.57
N VAL A 172 -3.41 12.25 2.04
CA VAL A 172 -4.30 11.40 1.23
C VAL A 172 -5.76 11.88 1.34
N PRO A 173 -6.10 13.07 0.80
CA PRO A 173 -7.49 13.53 0.82
C PRO A 173 -8.39 12.52 0.12
N TYR A 174 -9.55 12.24 0.72
CA TYR A 174 -10.48 11.19 0.25
C TYR A 174 -9.83 9.81 0.13
N ASP A 175 -8.81 9.55 0.94
CA ASP A 175 -8.06 8.30 0.96
C ASP A 175 -7.33 8.01 -0.38
N ARG A 176 -7.06 9.05 -1.19
CA ARG A 176 -6.38 8.95 -2.48
C ARG A 176 -5.06 9.72 -2.48
N TYR A 177 -4.05 9.15 -3.12
CA TYR A 177 -2.75 9.81 -3.34
C TYR A 177 -2.45 9.94 -4.84
N TYR A 178 -2.21 11.15 -5.32
CA TYR A 178 -1.89 11.39 -6.72
C TYR A 178 -0.52 10.82 -7.10
N LEU A 179 -0.51 9.91 -8.07
CA LEU A 179 0.68 9.17 -8.48
C LEU A 179 0.61 8.80 -9.99
N PRO A 180 0.78 9.80 -10.89
CA PRO A 180 0.57 9.68 -12.34
C PRO A 180 1.76 9.01 -13.05
N ILE A 181 2.14 7.83 -12.60
CA ILE A 181 3.28 7.06 -13.11
C ILE A 181 2.88 5.63 -13.48
N ILE A 182 1.60 5.46 -13.84
CA ILE A 182 1.07 4.19 -14.28
C ILE A 182 1.75 3.82 -15.59
N LYS A 183 2.31 2.62 -15.64
CA LYS A 183 3.06 2.13 -16.80
C LYS A 183 2.31 1.06 -17.57
N LYS A 184 1.67 0.13 -16.87
CA LYS A 184 1.00 -1.02 -17.50
C LYS A 184 -0.03 -1.63 -16.56
N ILE A 185 -1.09 -2.18 -17.14
CA ILE A 185 -2.11 -2.95 -16.41
C ILE A 185 -1.96 -4.44 -16.70
N TYR A 186 -1.99 -5.26 -15.66
CA TYR A 186 -1.84 -6.70 -15.68
C TYR A 186 -3.13 -7.36 -15.20
N PHE A 187 -3.66 -8.33 -15.93
CA PHE A 187 -4.88 -9.01 -15.54
C PHE A 187 -4.79 -10.50 -15.84
N ARG A 188 -5.49 -11.32 -15.07
CA ARG A 188 -5.50 -12.77 -15.28
C ARG A 188 -6.53 -13.17 -16.34
N LYS A 189 -6.23 -14.23 -17.09
CA LYS A 189 -7.14 -14.82 -18.08
C LYS A 189 -8.44 -15.36 -17.48
N ASP A 190 -8.44 -15.70 -16.20
CA ASP A 190 -9.58 -16.30 -15.50
C ASP A 190 -10.63 -15.28 -15.01
N LEU A 191 -10.42 -13.99 -15.27
CA LEU A 191 -11.43 -12.96 -15.00
C LEU A 191 -12.61 -13.03 -15.98
N ASP A 192 -13.77 -12.60 -15.53
CA ASP A 192 -14.98 -12.51 -16.36
C ASP A 192 -14.76 -11.58 -17.57
N SER A 193 -15.40 -11.90 -18.70
CA SER A 193 -15.29 -11.12 -19.95
C SER A 193 -15.55 -9.63 -19.74
N ASP A 194 -16.57 -9.31 -18.95
CA ASP A 194 -17.02 -7.94 -18.72
C ASP A 194 -15.98 -7.15 -17.90
N LYS A 195 -15.29 -7.82 -16.96
CA LYS A 195 -14.17 -7.23 -16.20
C LYS A 195 -12.97 -6.99 -17.12
N ILE A 196 -12.67 -7.92 -18.01
CA ILE A 196 -11.58 -7.78 -18.98
C ILE A 196 -11.86 -6.61 -19.94
N GLU A 197 -13.09 -6.48 -20.43
CA GLU A 197 -13.52 -5.36 -21.27
C GLU A 197 -13.35 -4.02 -20.52
N ALA A 198 -13.82 -3.93 -19.28
CA ALA A 198 -13.64 -2.74 -18.45
C ALA A 198 -12.15 -2.39 -18.24
N ILE A 199 -11.29 -3.38 -18.00
CA ILE A 199 -9.83 -3.16 -17.88
C ILE A 199 -9.25 -2.59 -19.17
N GLN A 200 -9.67 -3.10 -20.33
CA GLN A 200 -9.21 -2.63 -21.64
C GLN A 200 -9.67 -1.19 -21.91
N GLU A 201 -10.91 -0.85 -21.54
CA GLU A 201 -11.43 0.52 -21.65
C GLU A 201 -10.65 1.49 -20.74
N ILE A 202 -10.42 1.12 -19.49
CA ILE A 202 -9.61 1.90 -18.53
C ILE A 202 -8.20 2.12 -19.09
N ALA A 203 -7.56 1.07 -19.59
CA ALA A 203 -6.21 1.15 -20.15
C ALA A 203 -6.15 2.10 -21.35
N LYS A 204 -7.16 2.07 -22.22
CA LYS A 204 -7.30 2.99 -23.35
C LYS A 204 -7.46 4.44 -22.90
N CYS A 205 -8.28 4.69 -21.87
CA CYS A 205 -8.45 6.03 -21.30
C CYS A 205 -7.17 6.58 -20.66
N LEU A 206 -6.38 5.70 -20.03
CA LEU A 206 -5.11 6.04 -19.41
C LEU A 206 -3.92 6.04 -20.39
N GLU A 207 -4.14 5.64 -21.64
CA GLU A 207 -3.10 5.49 -22.68
C GLU A 207 -1.97 4.54 -22.27
N VAL A 208 -2.31 3.43 -21.59
CA VAL A 208 -1.35 2.42 -21.14
C VAL A 208 -1.62 1.04 -21.75
N GLU A 209 -0.57 0.24 -21.85
CA GLU A 209 -0.70 -1.14 -22.32
C GLU A 209 -1.35 -2.05 -21.28
N THR A 210 -1.94 -3.14 -21.75
CA THR A 210 -2.38 -4.25 -20.92
C THR A 210 -1.54 -5.51 -21.16
N GLU A 211 -1.46 -6.39 -20.17
CA GLU A 211 -0.81 -7.70 -20.26
C GLU A 211 -1.65 -8.77 -19.56
N GLU A 212 -2.00 -9.82 -20.28
CA GLU A 212 -2.60 -11.03 -19.72
C GLU A 212 -1.50 -11.88 -19.07
N ILE A 213 -1.74 -12.37 -17.84
CA ILE A 213 -0.84 -13.22 -17.06
C ILE A 213 -1.49 -14.50 -16.55
#